data_AF-L8H1X8-F1
#
_entry.id   AF-L8H1X8-F1
#
_cell.length_a   1.000
_cell.length_b   1.000
_cell.length_c   1.000
_cell.angle_alpha   90.00
_cell.angle_beta   90.00
_cell.angle_gamma   90.00
#
_symmetry.space_group_name_H-M   'P 1'
#
loop_
_entity.id
_entity.type
_entity.pdbx_description
1 polymer ?
#
loop_
_entity_poly.entity_id
_entity_poly.type
_entity_poly.pdbx_seq_one_letter_code
_entity_poly.pdbx_strand_id
1 'polypeptide(L)'
;MSVLFVEERTSIERQLARGKRATIHNAKVKETGIGELAPERPTDMSEKAAAKRYAIFKQHFATLTTLQQRFPFHLINAQDSIEQVRARIIKQFEYQSSLELDEESPTGGEGTGSIPLASKIIVHARQNLVKRLDDYQTYESPLFQKVIDIILKEFLPSIEHHAMSGSVLIRSADPVFEDQKAVNMAVDILSERGYSVSFDTKVEDSDHS
;
A
#
# COMPACT_ATOMS: atom_id res chain seq x y z
N MET A 1 1.33 7.29 -9.01
CA MET A 1 2.81 7.19 -8.87
C MET A 1 3.36 8.57 -8.55
N SER A 2 4.42 8.71 -7.75
CA SER A 2 4.97 10.03 -7.36
C SER A 2 6.48 10.08 -7.57
N VAL A 3 6.98 11.21 -8.07
CA VAL A 3 8.40 11.48 -8.32
C VAL A 3 8.83 12.61 -7.39
N LEU A 4 9.88 12.38 -6.59
CA LEU A 4 10.45 13.40 -5.74
C LEU A 4 11.46 14.24 -6.51
N PHE A 5 11.35 15.56 -6.37
CA PHE A 5 12.28 16.51 -6.97
C PHE A 5 12.92 17.39 -5.89
N VAL A 6 14.19 17.70 -6.06
CA VAL A 6 14.95 18.64 -5.23
C VAL A 6 15.77 19.54 -6.14
N GLU A 7 15.96 20.80 -5.74
CA GLU A 7 16.79 21.75 -6.47
C GLU A 7 18.28 21.36 -6.45
N GLU A 8 19.02 21.90 -7.42
CA GLU A 8 20.44 21.62 -7.63
C GLU A 8 21.27 21.86 -6.37
N ARG A 9 21.11 23.04 -5.77
CA ARG A 9 21.84 23.44 -4.57
C ARG A 9 21.64 22.43 -3.43
N THR A 10 20.38 22.12 -3.11
CA THR A 10 20.04 21.16 -2.04
C THR A 10 20.51 19.75 -2.38
N SER A 11 20.45 19.33 -3.64
CA SER A 11 20.97 18.03 -4.09
C SER A 11 22.48 17.91 -3.90
N ILE A 12 23.23 18.96 -4.25
CA ILE A 12 24.68 19.03 -4.08
C ILE A 12 25.03 19.03 -2.59
N GLU A 13 24.42 19.91 -1.79
CA GLU A 13 24.65 20.00 -0.34
C GLU A 13 24.42 18.67 0.37
N ARG A 14 23.31 17.98 0.06
CA ARG A 14 23.00 16.66 0.63
C ARG A 14 24.00 15.58 0.22
N GLN A 15 24.49 15.62 -1.03
CA GLN A 15 25.52 14.69 -1.50
C GLN A 15 26.86 14.91 -0.78
N LEU A 16 27.30 16.17 -0.67
CA LEU A 16 28.54 16.52 0.04
C LEU A 16 28.45 16.19 1.54
N ALA A 17 27.31 16.47 2.18
CA ALA A 17 27.07 16.11 3.57
C ALA A 17 27.08 14.60 3.80
N ARG A 18 26.63 13.81 2.81
CA ARG A 18 26.77 12.35 2.84
C ARG A 18 28.24 11.93 2.72
N GLY A 19 28.99 12.50 1.78
CA GLY A 19 30.41 12.23 1.60
C GLY A 19 31.21 12.51 2.86
N LYS A 20 31.04 13.70 3.46
CA LYS A 20 31.70 14.09 4.71
C LYS A 20 31.42 13.11 5.86
N ARG A 21 30.16 12.67 6.02
CA ARG A 21 29.80 11.67 7.03
C ARG A 21 30.46 10.32 6.78
N ALA A 22 30.50 9.87 5.52
CA ALA A 22 31.17 8.62 5.15
C ALA A 22 32.68 8.69 5.44
N THR A 23 33.35 9.79 5.10
CA THR A 23 34.79 9.97 5.37
C THR A 23 35.09 9.96 6.87
N ILE A 24 34.30 10.68 7.69
CA ILE A 24 34.48 10.70 9.15
C ILE A 24 34.25 9.31 9.75
N HIS A 25 33.19 8.63 9.32
CA HIS A 25 32.89 7.27 9.75
C HIS A 25 34.01 6.30 9.38
N ASN A 26 34.48 6.35 8.13
CA ASN A 26 35.54 5.47 7.63
C ASN A 26 36.88 5.72 8.34
N ALA A 27 37.21 6.97 8.66
CA ALA A 27 38.40 7.27 9.46
C ALA A 27 38.32 6.62 10.85
N LYS A 28 37.16 6.72 11.52
CA LYS A 28 36.93 6.10 12.84
C LYS A 28 36.96 4.57 12.78
N VAL A 29 36.38 3.96 11.74
CA VAL A 29 36.45 2.50 11.53
C VAL A 29 37.89 2.05 11.30
N LYS A 30 38.68 2.81 10.52
CA LYS A 30 40.11 2.49 10.29
C LYS A 30 40.96 2.64 11.55
N GLU A 31 40.66 3.61 12.40
CA GLU A 31 41.39 3.85 13.65
C GLU A 31 41.06 2.82 14.72
N THR A 32 39.78 2.51 14.90
CA THR A 32 39.31 1.60 15.97
C THR A 32 39.31 0.13 15.56
N GLY A 33 39.31 -0.16 14.26
CA GLY A 33 39.10 -1.51 13.71
C GLY A 33 37.67 -2.05 13.91
N ILE A 34 36.75 -1.22 14.42
CA ILE A 34 35.38 -1.64 14.76
C ILE A 34 34.39 -1.01 13.76
N GLY A 35 33.60 -1.86 13.10
CA GLY A 35 32.55 -1.47 12.15
C GLY A 35 32.92 -1.71 10.69
N GLU A 36 31.99 -1.40 9.78
CA GLU A 36 32.18 -1.54 8.33
C GLU A 36 32.38 -0.17 7.66
N LEU A 37 33.19 -0.15 6.60
CA LEU A 37 33.41 1.05 5.80
C LEU A 37 32.15 1.42 5.03
N ALA A 38 31.70 2.66 5.20
CA ALA A 38 30.65 3.25 4.40
C ALA A 38 31.11 3.44 2.95
N PRO A 39 30.22 3.23 1.95
CA PRO A 39 30.58 3.36 0.55
C PRO A 39 30.90 4.81 0.18
N GLU A 40 32.11 5.04 -0.32
CA GLU A 40 32.58 6.33 -0.81
C GLU A 40 32.23 6.48 -2.29
N ARG A 41 31.37 7.46 -2.61
CA ARG A 41 30.93 7.72 -3.98
C ARG A 41 31.67 8.93 -4.54
N PRO A 42 32.22 8.86 -5.77
CA PRO A 42 32.92 9.99 -6.38
C PRO A 42 32.08 11.28 -6.45
N THR A 43 30.76 11.15 -6.59
CA THR A 43 29.81 12.27 -6.67
C THR A 43 29.62 13.00 -5.34
N ASP A 44 30.02 12.39 -4.22
CA ASP A 44 29.79 12.93 -2.88
C ASP A 44 31.03 13.65 -2.33
N MET A 45 32.15 13.55 -3.05
CA MET A 45 33.45 14.08 -2.63
C MET A 45 33.83 15.37 -3.33
N SER A 46 33.09 15.75 -4.38
CA SER A 46 33.36 16.96 -5.16
C SER A 46 32.07 17.61 -5.62
N GLU A 47 31.99 18.92 -5.37
CA GLU A 47 30.87 19.75 -5.83
C GLU A 47 30.71 19.68 -7.36
N LYS A 48 31.83 19.70 -8.10
CA LYS A 48 31.83 19.58 -9.56
C LYS A 48 31.25 18.25 -10.04
N ALA A 49 31.52 17.16 -9.34
CA ALA A 49 30.97 15.84 -9.68
C ALA A 49 29.48 15.75 -9.34
N ALA A 50 29.05 16.30 -8.21
CA ALA A 50 27.65 16.40 -7.82
C ALA A 50 26.83 17.24 -8.80
N ALA A 51 27.35 18.40 -9.21
CA ALA A 51 26.75 19.30 -10.20
C ALA A 51 26.63 18.62 -11.57
N LYS A 52 27.68 17.95 -12.05
CA LYS A 52 27.64 17.20 -13.31
C LYS A 52 26.56 16.12 -13.30
N ARG A 53 26.40 15.40 -12.18
CA ARG A 53 25.34 14.40 -12.02
C ARG A 53 23.95 15.05 -12.06
N TYR A 54 23.78 16.18 -11.40
CA TYR A 54 22.50 16.90 -11.42
C TYR A 54 22.17 17.43 -12.82
N ALA A 55 23.16 17.91 -13.57
CA ALA A 55 22.99 18.35 -14.95
C ALA A 55 22.47 17.23 -15.86
N ILE A 56 22.99 16.01 -15.70
CA ILE A 56 22.48 14.82 -16.43
C ILE A 56 21.01 14.56 -16.08
N PHE A 57 20.65 14.59 -14.80
CA PHE A 57 19.25 14.47 -14.39
C PHE A 57 18.37 15.56 -15.02
N LYS A 58 18.81 16.82 -15.00
CA LYS A 58 18.08 17.96 -15.56
C LYS A 58 17.88 17.82 -17.08
N GLN A 59 18.85 17.28 -17.79
CA GLN A 59 18.75 17.00 -19.23
C GLN A 59 17.64 15.98 -19.54
N HIS A 60 17.50 14.94 -18.70
CA HIS A 60 16.44 13.94 -18.84
C HIS A 60 15.12 14.34 -18.19
N PHE A 61 15.10 15.39 -17.39
CA PHE A 61 13.89 15.87 -16.73
C PHE A 61 12.82 16.31 -17.75
N ALA A 62 13.21 16.90 -18.88
CA ALA A 62 12.29 17.21 -19.97
C ALA A 62 11.57 15.96 -20.50
N THR A 63 12.25 14.81 -20.54
CA THR A 63 11.65 13.52 -20.92
C THR A 63 10.63 13.03 -19.89
N LEU A 64 10.82 13.34 -18.60
CA LEU A 64 9.83 13.03 -17.56
C LEU A 64 8.53 13.82 -17.79
N THR A 65 8.61 15.07 -18.25
CA THR A 65 7.42 15.86 -18.59
C THR A 65 6.65 15.24 -19.75
N THR A 66 7.34 14.74 -20.78
CA THR A 66 6.69 13.99 -21.87
C THR A 66 6.09 12.67 -21.38
N LEU A 67 6.78 11.95 -20.49
CA LEU A 67 6.27 10.72 -19.89
C LEU A 67 4.99 10.97 -19.09
N GLN A 68 4.89 12.12 -18.41
CA GLN A 68 3.73 12.50 -17.62
C GLN A 68 2.43 12.56 -18.45
N GLN A 69 2.54 12.86 -19.75
CA GLN A 69 1.40 12.88 -20.67
C GLN A 69 0.80 11.49 -20.92
N ARG A 70 1.61 10.42 -20.78
CA ARG A 70 1.19 9.03 -21.05
C ARG A 70 1.03 8.21 -19.76
N PHE A 71 1.72 8.60 -18.70
CA PHE A 71 1.67 7.97 -17.39
C PHE A 71 1.50 9.05 -16.32
N PRO A 72 0.30 9.24 -15.76
CA PRO A 72 0.08 10.26 -14.74
C PRO A 72 0.90 9.96 -13.48
N PHE A 73 1.79 10.88 -13.14
CA PHE A 73 2.52 10.88 -11.88
C PHE A 73 2.62 12.29 -11.31
N HIS A 74 2.80 12.36 -9.98
CA HIS A 74 2.88 13.63 -9.25
C HIS A 74 4.32 13.99 -8.94
N LEU A 75 4.71 15.21 -9.27
CA LEU A 75 5.98 15.77 -8.86
C LEU A 75 5.83 16.39 -7.47
N ILE A 76 6.59 15.88 -6.50
CA ILE A 76 6.56 16.35 -5.11
C ILE A 76 7.90 16.99 -4.79
N ASN A 77 7.87 18.24 -4.31
CA ASN A 77 9.06 18.93 -3.84
C ASN A 77 9.56 18.33 -2.52
N ALA A 78 10.79 17.84 -2.52
CA ALA A 78 11.46 17.19 -1.40
C ALA A 78 12.61 18.03 -0.77
N GLN A 79 12.60 19.35 -0.97
CA GLN A 79 13.62 20.27 -0.47
C GLN A 79 13.60 20.42 1.06
N ASP A 80 12.42 20.28 1.65
CA ASP A 80 12.16 20.41 3.07
C ASP A 80 12.64 19.18 3.89
N SER A 81 12.34 19.19 5.20
CA SER A 81 12.69 18.09 6.10
C SER A 81 11.97 16.79 5.72
N ILE A 82 12.54 15.64 6.10
CA ILE A 82 11.95 14.32 5.78
C ILE A 82 10.50 14.23 6.30
N GLU A 83 10.23 14.76 7.49
CA GLU A 83 8.89 14.76 8.08
C GLU A 83 7.89 15.60 7.26
N GLN A 84 8.30 16.80 6.85
CA GLN A 84 7.46 17.68 6.03
C GLN A 84 7.21 17.10 4.65
N VAL A 85 8.23 16.50 4.04
CA VAL A 85 8.09 15.82 2.75
C VAL A 85 7.17 14.61 2.88
N ARG A 86 7.31 13.81 3.95
CA ARG A 86 6.43 12.67 4.23
C ARG A 86 4.98 13.12 4.40
N ALA A 87 4.72 14.18 5.16
CA ALA A 87 3.39 14.73 5.35
C ALA A 87 2.79 15.22 4.02
N ARG A 88 3.58 15.86 3.16
CA ARG A 88 3.14 16.26 1.80
C ARG A 88 2.84 15.08 0.91
N ILE A 89 3.65 14.02 0.96
CA ILE A 89 3.39 12.79 0.21
C ILE A 89 2.04 12.21 0.61
N ILE A 90 1.79 12.07 1.92
CA ILE A 90 0.53 11.55 2.45
C ILE A 90 -0.64 12.44 2.01
N LYS A 91 -0.55 13.75 2.23
CA LYS A 91 -1.58 14.71 1.83
C LYS A 91 -1.87 14.69 0.31
N GLN A 92 -0.85 14.52 -0.51
CA GLN A 92 -1.00 14.46 -1.97
C GLN A 92 -1.72 13.17 -2.41
N PHE A 93 -1.53 12.06 -1.71
CA PHE A 93 -2.27 10.82 -1.95
C PHE A 93 -3.71 10.89 -1.42
N GLU A 94 -3.92 11.53 -0.26
CA GLU A 94 -5.27 11.79 0.27
C GLU A 94 -6.07 12.71 -0.65
N TYR A 95 -5.45 13.78 -1.17
CA TYR A 95 -6.08 14.72 -2.09
C TYR A 95 -6.41 14.09 -3.46
N GLN A 96 -5.57 13.19 -3.96
CA GLN A 96 -5.91 12.37 -5.13
C GLN A 96 -7.11 11.48 -4.85
N SER A 97 -7.09 10.81 -3.70
CA SER A 97 -8.22 9.98 -3.28
C SER A 97 -9.49 10.83 -3.19
N SER A 98 -9.43 12.09 -2.73
CA SER A 98 -10.60 12.98 -2.65
C SER A 98 -11.04 13.59 -3.97
N LEU A 99 -10.14 13.94 -4.89
CA LEU A 99 -10.51 14.45 -6.21
C LEU A 99 -11.15 13.38 -7.10
N GLU A 100 -10.65 12.15 -7.02
CA GLU A 100 -11.30 10.99 -7.64
C GLU A 100 -12.69 10.69 -7.02
N LEU A 101 -12.96 11.21 -5.81
CA LEU A 101 -14.27 11.12 -5.15
C LEU A 101 -15.23 12.27 -5.55
N ASP A 102 -14.71 13.46 -5.93
CA ASP A 102 -15.53 14.67 -6.19
C ASP A 102 -15.82 14.94 -7.68
N GLU A 103 -15.04 14.41 -8.64
CA GLU A 103 -15.28 14.64 -10.08
C GLU A 103 -16.38 13.74 -10.71
N GLU A 104 -17.08 12.90 -9.94
CA GLU A 104 -18.09 11.99 -10.48
C GLU A 104 -19.54 12.34 -10.12
N SER A 105 -20.19 13.10 -11.01
CA SER A 105 -21.51 12.78 -11.58
C SER A 105 -21.95 13.86 -12.59
N PRO A 106 -22.76 13.58 -13.64
CA PRO A 106 -23.12 12.30 -14.26
C PRO A 106 -23.08 12.38 -15.81
N THR A 107 -22.32 11.53 -16.50
CA THR A 107 -22.48 11.39 -17.96
C THR A 107 -22.15 9.99 -18.45
N GLY A 108 -23.20 9.18 -18.69
CA GLY A 108 -23.06 8.01 -19.56
C GLY A 108 -24.02 6.87 -19.25
N GLY A 109 -25.25 6.94 -19.79
CA GLY A 109 -26.01 5.77 -20.19
C GLY A 109 -26.83 5.07 -19.10
N GLU A 110 -28.14 4.99 -19.35
CA GLU A 110 -29.10 4.19 -18.61
C GLU A 110 -28.61 2.75 -18.40
N GLY A 111 -28.67 2.25 -17.15
CA GLY A 111 -28.61 0.81 -16.83
C GLY A 111 -27.31 0.30 -16.16
N THR A 112 -26.13 0.85 -16.47
CA THR A 112 -24.84 0.30 -15.97
C THR A 112 -24.02 1.24 -15.08
N GLY A 113 -24.44 2.50 -14.92
CA GLY A 113 -23.72 3.51 -14.13
C GLY A 113 -23.69 3.29 -12.61
N SER A 114 -24.40 2.29 -12.09
CA SER A 114 -24.44 1.94 -10.65
C SER A 114 -23.33 0.98 -10.22
N ILE A 115 -22.66 0.30 -11.17
CA ILE A 115 -21.60 -0.66 -10.87
C ILE A 115 -20.26 0.07 -11.06
N PRO A 116 -19.48 0.31 -9.98
CA PRO A 116 -18.18 0.95 -10.11
C PRO A 116 -17.22 0.08 -10.91
N LEU A 117 -16.30 0.72 -11.65
CA LEU A 117 -15.22 0.01 -12.35
C LEU A 117 -14.44 -0.88 -11.37
N ALA A 118 -13.99 -2.06 -11.82
CA ALA A 118 -13.22 -2.97 -10.99
C ALA A 118 -11.96 -2.31 -10.39
N SER A 119 -11.33 -1.39 -11.13
CA SER A 119 -10.23 -0.56 -10.63
C SER A 119 -10.63 0.32 -9.44
N LYS A 120 -11.84 0.90 -9.44
CA LYS A 120 -12.38 1.70 -8.32
C LYS A 120 -12.66 0.84 -7.08
N ILE A 121 -13.21 -0.37 -7.28
CA ILE A 121 -13.47 -1.30 -6.18
C ILE A 121 -12.15 -1.64 -5.47
N ILE A 122 -11.10 -1.94 -6.24
CA ILE A 122 -9.79 -2.33 -5.70
C ILE A 122 -9.10 -1.18 -4.96
N VAL A 123 -9.17 0.05 -5.47
CA VAL A 123 -8.51 1.23 -4.85
C VAL A 123 -9.01 1.48 -3.42
N HIS A 124 -10.32 1.37 -3.19
CA HIS A 124 -10.91 1.58 -1.86
C HIS A 124 -11.12 0.29 -1.05
N ALA A 125 -10.87 -0.89 -1.64
CA ALA A 125 -11.16 -2.18 -1.01
C ALA A 125 -10.51 -2.30 0.37
N ARG A 126 -9.23 -1.91 0.51
CA ARG A 126 -8.49 -2.04 1.76
C ARG A 126 -8.97 -1.05 2.83
N GLN A 127 -9.19 0.21 2.47
CA GLN A 127 -9.67 1.23 3.43
C GLN A 127 -11.08 0.89 3.92
N ASN A 128 -11.95 0.46 3.01
CA ASN A 128 -13.30 0.03 3.35
C ASN A 128 -13.29 -1.24 4.20
N LEU A 129 -12.37 -2.19 3.93
CA LEU A 129 -12.20 -3.38 4.76
C LEU A 129 -11.80 -3.02 6.19
N VAL A 130 -10.80 -2.16 6.37
CA VAL A 130 -10.35 -1.72 7.71
C VAL A 130 -11.50 -1.05 8.45
N LYS A 131 -12.23 -0.14 7.79
CA LYS A 131 -13.39 0.53 8.39
C LYS A 131 -14.48 -0.46 8.82
N ARG A 132 -14.80 -1.45 7.98
CA ARG A 132 -15.78 -2.50 8.34
C ARG A 132 -15.34 -3.31 9.56
N LEU A 133 -14.06 -3.66 9.67
CA LEU A 133 -13.53 -4.37 10.83
C LEU A 133 -13.62 -3.54 12.11
N ASP A 134 -13.29 -2.24 12.04
CA ASP A 134 -13.46 -1.32 13.18
C ASP A 134 -14.93 -1.19 13.58
N ASP A 135 -15.84 -1.11 12.61
CA ASP A 135 -17.28 -1.07 12.84
C ASP A 135 -17.77 -2.37 13.49
N TYR A 136 -17.32 -3.55 13.04
CA TYR A 136 -17.68 -4.83 13.67
C TYR A 136 -17.22 -4.91 15.12
N GLN A 137 -15.99 -4.46 15.41
CA GLN A 137 -15.47 -4.45 16.77
C GLN A 137 -16.24 -3.48 17.67
N THR A 138 -16.72 -2.36 17.12
CA THR A 138 -17.40 -1.30 17.88
C THR A 138 -18.88 -1.62 18.13
N TYR A 139 -19.60 -2.05 17.09
CA TYR A 139 -21.07 -2.19 17.13
C TYR A 139 -21.54 -3.64 17.30
N GLU A 140 -20.74 -4.63 16.88
CA GLU A 140 -21.14 -6.04 16.83
C GLU A 140 -20.12 -6.95 17.52
N SER A 141 -19.45 -6.43 18.57
CA SER A 141 -18.36 -7.08 19.31
C SER A 141 -18.63 -8.54 19.71
N PRO A 142 -19.83 -8.94 20.20
CA PRO A 142 -20.07 -10.33 20.61
C PRO A 142 -20.14 -11.31 19.44
N LEU A 143 -20.68 -10.90 18.29
CA LEU A 143 -20.75 -11.75 17.09
C LEU A 143 -19.38 -11.84 16.44
N PHE A 144 -18.69 -10.71 16.33
CA PHE A 144 -17.34 -10.62 15.79
C PHE A 144 -16.35 -11.51 16.55
N GLN A 145 -16.40 -11.51 17.88
CA GLN A 145 -15.55 -12.37 18.69
C GLN A 145 -15.86 -13.86 18.50
N LYS A 146 -17.14 -14.25 18.38
CA LYS A 146 -17.52 -15.63 18.09
C LYS A 146 -16.98 -16.10 16.74
N VAL A 147 -17.06 -15.25 15.71
CA VAL A 147 -16.51 -15.55 14.38
C VAL A 147 -14.99 -15.76 14.45
N ILE A 148 -14.26 -14.89 15.17
CA ILE A 148 -12.82 -15.05 15.40
C ILE A 148 -12.53 -16.40 16.08
N ASP A 149 -13.27 -16.74 17.13
CA ASP A 149 -13.06 -17.99 17.87
C ASP A 149 -13.26 -19.23 16.99
N ILE A 150 -14.25 -19.22 16.10
CA ILE A 150 -14.49 -20.32 15.15
C ILE A 150 -13.36 -20.40 14.12
N ILE A 151 -12.93 -19.26 13.56
CA ILE A 151 -11.78 -19.23 12.63
C ILE A 151 -10.54 -19.85 13.28
N LEU A 152 -10.26 -19.50 14.54
CA LEU A 152 -9.10 -20.01 15.26
C LEU A 152 -9.20 -21.51 15.56
N LYS A 153 -10.39 -22.02 15.90
CA LYS A 153 -10.58 -23.41 16.34
C LYS A 153 -10.79 -24.39 15.19
N GLU A 154 -11.44 -23.96 14.12
CA GLU A 154 -11.88 -24.84 13.03
C GLU A 154 -11.13 -24.57 11.73
N PHE A 155 -10.95 -23.29 11.37
CA PHE A 155 -10.46 -22.94 10.03
C PHE A 155 -8.93 -22.96 9.97
N LEU A 156 -8.25 -22.35 10.95
CA LEU A 156 -6.79 -22.29 10.97
C LEU A 156 -6.14 -23.69 10.97
N PRO A 157 -6.56 -24.67 11.79
CA PRO A 157 -5.97 -26.01 11.75
C PRO A 157 -6.10 -26.67 10.37
N SER A 158 -7.24 -26.46 9.71
CA SER A 158 -7.49 -26.98 8.36
C SER A 158 -6.61 -26.29 7.31
N ILE A 159 -6.44 -24.97 7.41
CA ILE A 159 -5.56 -24.18 6.54
C ILE A 159 -4.10 -24.61 6.71
N GLU A 160 -3.63 -24.77 7.96
CA GLU A 160 -2.26 -25.20 8.26
C GLU A 160 -1.96 -26.59 7.68
N HIS A 161 -2.90 -27.53 7.84
CA HIS A 161 -2.74 -28.89 7.32
C HIS A 161 -2.64 -28.93 5.78
N HIS A 162 -3.29 -27.99 5.10
CA HIS A 162 -3.34 -27.92 3.63
C HIS A 162 -2.45 -26.81 3.05
N ALA A 163 -1.52 -26.26 3.84
CA ALA A 163 -0.66 -25.16 3.42
C ALA A 163 0.15 -25.49 2.15
N MET A 164 0.51 -26.76 1.93
CA MET A 164 1.23 -27.21 0.73
C MET A 164 0.34 -27.25 -0.53
N SER A 165 -0.97 -27.40 -0.38
CA SER A 165 -1.90 -27.44 -1.51
C SER A 165 -2.27 -26.04 -2.02
N GLY A 166 -2.02 -24.99 -1.21
CA GLY A 166 -2.32 -23.59 -1.56
C GLY A 166 -3.81 -23.21 -1.56
N SER A 167 -4.71 -24.18 -1.37
CA SER A 167 -6.15 -23.97 -1.22
C SER A 167 -6.76 -25.05 -0.32
N VAL A 168 -7.86 -24.71 0.37
CA VAL A 168 -8.61 -25.63 1.23
C VAL A 168 -10.09 -25.32 1.14
N LEU A 169 -10.92 -26.37 1.09
CA LEU A 169 -12.38 -26.25 1.19
C LEU A 169 -12.79 -26.58 2.62
N ILE A 170 -13.31 -25.59 3.35
CA ILE A 170 -13.79 -25.76 4.72
C ILE A 170 -15.31 -25.75 4.69
N ARG A 171 -15.93 -26.76 5.32
CA ARG A 171 -17.38 -26.83 5.51
C ARG A 171 -17.65 -26.72 7.00
N SER A 172 -18.06 -25.54 7.44
CA SER A 172 -18.49 -25.35 8.83
C SER A 172 -19.96 -25.71 8.98
N ALA A 173 -20.28 -26.43 10.07
CA ALA A 173 -21.64 -26.71 10.52
C ALA A 173 -22.05 -25.80 11.69
N ASP A 174 -21.24 -24.78 12.01
CA ASP A 174 -21.55 -23.87 13.11
C ASP A 174 -22.75 -22.98 12.75
N PRO A 175 -23.82 -22.95 13.58
CA PRO A 175 -25.02 -22.15 13.33
C PRO A 175 -24.74 -20.65 13.20
N VAL A 176 -23.61 -20.15 13.71
CA VAL A 176 -23.21 -18.74 13.55
C VAL A 176 -23.12 -18.35 12.08
N PHE A 177 -22.74 -19.27 11.19
CA PHE A 177 -22.64 -19.00 9.75
C PHE A 177 -23.95 -19.12 8.97
N GLU A 178 -25.08 -19.39 9.66
CA GLU A 178 -26.41 -19.17 9.06
C GLU A 178 -26.71 -17.67 8.90
N ASP A 179 -26.08 -16.82 9.72
CA ASP A 179 -26.15 -15.36 9.57
C ASP A 179 -25.15 -14.88 8.50
N GLN A 180 -25.69 -14.27 7.43
CA GLN A 180 -24.88 -13.69 6.36
C GLN A 180 -23.87 -12.63 6.87
N LYS A 181 -24.18 -11.93 7.96
CA LYS A 181 -23.22 -10.99 8.57
C LYS A 181 -21.98 -11.70 9.11
N ALA A 182 -22.17 -12.84 9.77
CA ALA A 182 -21.05 -13.61 10.31
C ALA A 182 -20.16 -14.18 9.20
N VAL A 183 -20.77 -14.59 8.08
CA VAL A 183 -20.04 -14.99 6.86
C VAL A 183 -19.21 -13.82 6.33
N ASN A 184 -19.80 -12.63 6.19
CA ASN A 184 -19.10 -11.45 5.71
C ASN A 184 -17.94 -11.06 6.65
N MET A 185 -18.14 -11.14 7.97
CA MET A 185 -17.08 -10.92 8.96
C MET A 185 -15.93 -11.90 8.76
N ALA A 186 -16.20 -13.18 8.55
CA ALA A 186 -15.15 -14.18 8.35
C ALA A 186 -14.35 -13.93 7.07
N VAL A 187 -15.04 -13.59 5.97
CA VAL A 187 -14.41 -13.19 4.70
C VAL A 187 -13.52 -11.98 4.91
N ASP A 188 -14.00 -10.95 5.61
CA ASP A 188 -13.26 -9.73 5.88
C ASP A 188 -12.03 -9.97 6.77
N ILE A 189 -12.17 -10.72 7.86
CA ILE A 189 -11.05 -11.06 8.78
C ILE A 189 -9.95 -11.82 8.02
N LEU A 190 -10.32 -12.83 7.25
CA LEU A 190 -9.36 -13.65 6.52
C LEU A 190 -8.73 -12.87 5.35
N SER A 191 -9.50 -12.04 4.65
CA SER A 191 -8.99 -11.18 3.58
C SER A 191 -8.00 -10.14 4.10
N GLU A 192 -8.22 -9.58 5.30
CA GLU A 192 -7.28 -8.66 5.96
C GLU A 192 -5.94 -9.34 6.25
N ARG A 193 -5.98 -10.61 6.66
CA ARG A 193 -4.78 -11.44 6.90
C ARG A 193 -4.13 -11.99 5.64
N GLY A 194 -4.66 -11.65 4.46
CA GLY A 194 -4.06 -11.98 3.16
C GLY A 194 -4.51 -13.32 2.58
N TYR A 195 -5.55 -13.95 3.12
CA TYR A 195 -6.14 -15.15 2.53
C TYR A 195 -7.07 -14.78 1.36
N SER A 196 -7.07 -15.59 0.31
CA SER A 196 -8.09 -15.52 -0.73
C SER A 196 -9.27 -16.40 -0.29
N VAL A 197 -10.43 -15.78 -0.11
CA VAL A 197 -11.62 -16.47 0.43
C VAL A 197 -12.74 -16.43 -0.59
N SER A 198 -13.43 -17.56 -0.74
CA SER A 198 -14.68 -17.66 -1.48
C SER A 198 -15.66 -18.43 -0.62
N PHE A 199 -16.90 -17.97 -0.59
CA PHE A 199 -17.98 -18.58 0.16
C PHE A 199 -19.04 -19.07 -0.81
N ASP A 200 -19.55 -20.27 -0.58
CA ASP A 200 -20.59 -20.90 -1.38
C ASP A 200 -21.66 -21.45 -0.44
N THR A 201 -22.89 -20.99 -0.59
CA THR A 201 -24.07 -21.55 0.05
C THR A 201 -24.70 -22.56 -0.88
N LYS A 202 -24.77 -23.83 -0.44
CA LYS A 202 -25.67 -24.79 -1.08
C LYS A 202 -27.11 -24.31 -0.86
N VAL A 203 -27.72 -23.74 -1.89
CA VAL A 203 -29.18 -23.67 -2.01
C VAL A 203 -29.63 -25.08 -2.36
N GLU A 204 -30.36 -25.74 -1.45
CA GLU A 204 -31.06 -26.97 -1.82
C GLU A 204 -32.09 -26.61 -2.89
N ASP A 205 -31.85 -27.06 -4.12
CA ASP A 205 -32.85 -27.04 -5.19
C ASP A 205 -34.05 -27.85 -4.70
N SER A 206 -35.10 -27.16 -4.27
CA SER A 206 -36.40 -27.77 -4.05
C SER A 206 -36.97 -28.17 -5.41
N ASP A 207 -36.79 -29.45 -5.76
CA ASP A 207 -37.39 -30.13 -6.90
C ASP A 207 -38.84 -29.65 -7.11
N HIS A 208 -39.10 -28.98 -8.23
CA HIS A 208 -40.44 -28.69 -8.70
C HIS A 208 -41.11 -30.00 -9.12
N SER A 209 -42.04 -30.47 -8.28
CA SER A 209 -43.06 -31.48 -8.64
C SER A 209 -44.16 -30.89 -9.51
#